data_AF-A0A522VN22-F1
#
_entry.id   AF-A0A522VN22-F1
#
_cell.length_a   1.000
_cell.length_b   1.000
_cell.length_c   1.000
_cell.angle_alpha   90.00
_cell.angle_beta   90.00
_cell.angle_gamma   90.00
#
_symmetry.space_group_name_H-M   'P 1'
#
loop_
_entity.id
_entity.type
_entity.pdbx_description
1 polymer ?
#
loop_
_entity_poly.entity_id
_entity_poly.type
_entity_poly.pdbx_seq_one_letter_code
_entity_poly.pdbx_strand_id
1 'polypeptide(L)'
;MRSKQQITGLVITSLMALSNAQAASKPPANLEQMWAIIQQQQKEIEALKHKAEQADAQKQELETLKARVQAAPEKPLRNVGATNTASVQTDEQRKTDILASEVEKLKTALVLPESKDYKSEYGLGPAASGVYKVNKGLSIGGYGEAVYTNRTSDKGNTSDQADAERLVMYLGYKFSDNIILNNEIEFEHATTGEGAEEKGEVSVEFSQLDFLLNPMVNIRAGLMLMPMGFINEIHEPLYYHGNFRPEVERRIIPSTWREMGAGLFGELLPGLQYRLYAVNGLNADEFASSGWRDGRQSGSKSKAEDFATVGRVDYSPQFAAGLTVGGSAYMGNSGQNLTIAGQKKDLFTQLYEGHLQWQYKGFEFRALGAWGHLDNAGALSAEKGETIGNATFGWYTEAAYDVMPYLMPASNQYLAPFVRYERFDTIADVPTGFSDDPSQNKEIYQAGLTFKPIRNIAIKTDYRNISARQGKPADEFNLGVGFIF
;
A
#
# COMPACT_ATOMS: atom_id res chain seq x y z
N MET A 1 -28.99 61.90 25.44
CA MET A 1 -28.33 61.27 24.27
C MET A 1 -27.85 59.89 24.72
N ARG A 2 -28.59 58.80 24.49
CA ARG A 2 -28.51 57.87 23.33
C ARG A 2 -27.08 57.31 23.15
N SER A 3 -26.82 56.07 23.61
CA SER A 3 -26.83 54.79 22.85
C SER A 3 -25.54 54.57 22.05
N LYS A 4 -24.87 53.41 21.95
CA LYS A 4 -25.27 52.00 21.89
C LYS A 4 -24.11 51.07 22.30
N GLN A 5 -24.49 49.83 22.63
CA GLN A 5 -23.70 48.66 22.98
C GLN A 5 -23.15 47.86 21.78
N GLN A 6 -22.09 47.08 22.07
CA GLN A 6 -21.74 45.69 21.68
C GLN A 6 -21.65 45.25 20.21
N ILE A 7 -20.57 44.53 19.88
CA ILE A 7 -20.50 43.09 19.54
C ILE A 7 -19.13 42.83 18.87
N THR A 8 -18.17 42.19 19.56
CA THR A 8 -17.15 41.31 18.94
C THR A 8 -16.34 40.58 20.00
N GLY A 9 -16.20 39.25 19.87
CA GLY A 9 -15.18 38.47 20.57
C GLY A 9 -15.71 37.27 21.34
N LEU A 10 -16.14 36.20 20.66
CA LEU A 10 -16.22 34.87 21.27
C LEU A 10 -16.23 33.74 20.23
N VAL A 11 -15.10 33.43 19.59
CA VAL A 11 -14.85 32.12 18.95
C VAL A 11 -13.34 31.82 18.96
N ILE A 12 -12.72 31.69 20.14
CA ILE A 12 -11.42 31.00 20.30
C ILE A 12 -11.35 30.49 21.74
N THR A 13 -11.75 29.24 22.00
CA THR A 13 -11.15 28.31 23.01
C THR A 13 -12.01 27.06 23.18
N SER A 14 -11.89 26.11 22.24
CA SER A 14 -12.38 24.74 22.46
C SER A 14 -11.53 23.68 21.73
N LEU A 15 -10.26 23.99 21.47
CA LEU A 15 -9.30 23.09 20.81
C LEU A 15 -7.95 23.09 21.54
N MET A 16 -7.97 22.89 22.86
CA MET A 16 -6.79 22.50 23.66
C MET A 16 -7.23 21.72 24.91
N ALA A 17 -7.68 20.48 24.73
CA ALA A 17 -7.78 19.50 25.82
C ALA A 17 -7.81 18.06 25.30
N LEU A 18 -7.00 17.74 24.28
CA LEU A 18 -6.71 16.36 23.87
C LEU A 18 -5.22 16.25 23.52
N SER A 19 -4.37 16.59 24.47
CA SER A 19 -2.94 16.30 24.43
C SER A 19 -2.40 16.26 25.86
N ASN A 20 -2.69 15.17 26.55
CA ASN A 20 -1.87 14.66 27.66
C ASN A 20 -2.21 13.18 27.90
N ALA A 21 -2.10 12.37 26.85
CA ALA A 21 -1.98 10.93 26.97
C ALA A 21 -0.50 10.55 26.75
N GLN A 22 0.39 11.03 27.61
CA GLN A 22 1.71 10.41 27.83
C GLN A 22 2.41 11.03 29.04
N ALA A 23 2.36 10.32 30.17
CA ALA A 23 3.50 10.16 31.05
C ALA A 23 3.29 8.84 31.78
N ALA A 24 4.12 7.83 31.46
CA ALA A 24 4.28 6.67 32.33
C ALA A 24 4.83 7.19 33.67
N SER A 25 3.94 7.37 34.65
CA SER A 25 4.31 7.75 36.01
C SER A 25 5.06 6.59 36.67
N LYS A 26 6.16 6.89 37.35
CA LYS A 26 6.91 5.93 38.17
C LYS A 26 5.94 5.23 39.15
N PRO A 27 6.13 3.95 39.47
CA PRO A 27 5.28 3.26 40.45
C PRO A 27 5.31 4.01 41.79
N PRO A 28 4.17 4.14 42.50
CA PRO A 28 4.05 4.91 43.73
C PRO A 28 4.99 4.34 44.81
N ALA A 29 5.70 5.22 45.51
CA ALA A 29 6.75 4.80 46.46
C ALA A 29 6.19 4.29 47.80
N ASN A 30 4.92 4.56 48.11
CA ASN A 30 4.24 4.07 49.32
C ASN A 30 2.70 4.04 49.16
N LEU A 31 2.02 3.37 50.10
CA LEU A 31 0.56 3.20 50.16
C LEU A 31 -0.23 4.53 50.23
N GLU A 32 0.37 5.56 50.83
CA GLU A 32 -0.25 6.87 50.99
C GLU A 32 -0.33 7.63 49.65
N GLN A 33 0.73 7.56 48.85
CA GLN A 33 0.74 8.07 47.47
C GLN A 33 -0.25 7.32 46.57
N MET A 34 -0.39 6.00 46.76
CA MET A 34 -1.35 5.21 46.00
C MET A 34 -2.80 5.62 46.32
N TRP A 35 -3.12 5.87 47.59
CA TRP A 35 -4.44 6.37 47.98
C TRP A 35 -4.72 7.76 47.41
N ALA A 36 -3.73 8.68 47.44
CA ALA A 36 -3.89 10.01 46.86
C ALA A 36 -4.22 9.96 45.34
N ILE A 37 -3.57 9.05 44.60
CA ILE A 37 -3.84 8.83 43.18
C ILE A 37 -5.26 8.29 42.95
N ILE A 38 -5.71 7.34 43.78
CA ILE A 38 -7.07 6.76 43.68
C ILE A 38 -8.14 7.84 43.92
N GLN A 39 -7.96 8.70 44.93
CA GLN A 39 -8.90 9.80 45.18
C GLN A 39 -8.93 10.82 44.04
N GLN A 40 -7.76 11.12 43.47
CA GLN A 40 -7.67 12.02 42.32
C GLN A 40 -8.40 11.44 41.09
N GLN A 41 -8.23 10.13 40.82
CA GLN A 41 -8.93 9.44 39.74
C GLN A 41 -10.45 9.40 39.97
N GLN A 42 -10.92 9.17 41.19
CA GLN A 42 -12.36 9.20 41.51
C GLN A 42 -12.99 10.57 41.23
N LYS A 43 -12.30 11.64 41.61
CA LYS A 43 -12.76 13.02 41.37
C LYS A 43 -12.79 13.38 39.89
N GLU A 44 -11.83 12.86 39.11
CA GLU A 44 -11.78 13.04 37.67
C GLU A 44 -12.91 12.25 36.96
N ILE A 45 -13.20 11.03 37.41
CA ILE A 45 -14.33 10.23 36.92
C ILE A 45 -15.67 10.92 37.19
N GLU A 46 -15.87 11.51 38.37
CA GLU A 46 -17.08 12.29 38.67
C GLU A 46 -17.21 13.53 37.77
N ALA A 47 -16.11 14.25 37.54
CA ALA A 47 -16.10 15.40 36.64
C ALA A 47 -16.41 15.01 35.18
N LEU A 48 -15.93 13.85 34.73
CA LEU A 48 -16.22 13.31 33.41
C LEU A 48 -17.68 12.84 33.29
N LYS A 49 -18.24 12.19 34.33
CA LYS A 49 -19.67 11.83 34.36
C LYS A 49 -20.57 13.05 34.25
N HIS A 50 -20.28 14.10 35.01
CA HIS A 50 -21.06 15.34 34.95
C HIS A 50 -20.97 16.02 33.57
N LYS A 51 -19.80 15.97 32.91
CA LYS A 51 -19.65 16.45 31.53
C LYS A 51 -20.43 15.60 30.52
N ALA A 52 -20.48 14.28 30.71
CA ALA A 52 -21.26 13.38 29.85
C ALA A 52 -22.76 13.64 29.98
N GLU A 53 -23.27 13.83 31.21
CA GLU A 53 -24.67 14.19 31.46
C GLU A 53 -25.06 15.53 30.81
N GLN A 54 -24.16 16.52 30.86
CA GLN A 54 -24.37 17.80 30.17
C GLN A 54 -24.38 17.66 28.64
N ALA A 55 -23.53 16.79 28.09
CA ALA A 55 -23.50 16.52 26.65
C ALA A 55 -24.79 15.81 26.17
N ASP A 56 -25.31 14.87 26.97
CA ASP A 56 -26.58 14.19 26.67
C ASP A 56 -27.78 15.16 26.74
N ALA A 57 -27.79 16.07 27.70
CA ALA A 57 -28.81 17.12 27.79
C ALA A 57 -28.78 18.07 26.56
N GLN A 58 -27.59 18.48 26.12
CA GLN A 58 -27.42 19.30 24.91
C GLN A 58 -27.83 18.57 23.64
N LYS A 59 -27.58 17.25 23.57
CA LYS A 59 -27.99 16.41 22.45
C LYS A 59 -29.52 16.27 22.37
N GLN A 60 -30.20 16.11 23.51
CA GLN A 60 -31.66 16.10 23.55
C GLN A 60 -32.24 17.45 23.13
N GLU A 61 -31.66 18.56 23.58
CA GLU A 61 -32.09 19.91 23.18
C GLU A 61 -31.95 20.11 21.65
N LEU A 62 -30.83 19.66 21.07
CA LEU A 62 -30.60 19.71 19.62
C LEU A 62 -31.62 18.90 18.83
N GLU A 63 -31.99 17.71 19.29
CA GLU A 63 -33.03 16.89 18.65
C GLU A 63 -34.42 17.54 18.77
N THR A 64 -34.74 18.20 19.88
CA THR A 64 -35.99 18.97 20.00
C THR A 64 -36.03 20.20 19.08
N LEU A 65 -34.89 20.86 18.87
CA LEU A 65 -34.77 21.95 17.90
C LEU A 65 -34.93 21.47 16.46
N LYS A 66 -34.32 20.34 16.09
CA LYS A 66 -34.51 19.72 14.77
C LYS A 66 -35.98 19.37 14.51
N ALA A 67 -36.67 18.79 15.49
CA ALA A 67 -38.08 18.47 15.38
C ALA A 67 -38.97 19.72 15.19
N ARG A 68 -38.61 20.85 15.84
CA ARG A 68 -39.32 22.13 15.67
C ARG A 68 -39.10 22.76 14.29
N VAL A 69 -37.89 22.63 13.74
CA VAL A 69 -37.57 23.13 12.39
C VAL A 69 -38.30 22.32 11.32
N GLN A 70 -38.44 21.00 11.50
CA GLN A 70 -39.18 20.13 10.57
C GLN A 70 -40.71 20.30 10.63
N ALA A 71 -41.26 20.87 11.71
CA ALA A 71 -42.70 21.06 11.90
C ALA A 71 -43.24 22.44 11.48
N ALA A 72 -42.39 23.34 10.94
CA ALA A 72 -42.82 24.67 10.52
C ALA A 72 -43.54 24.62 9.15
N PRO A 73 -44.75 25.20 9.00
CA PRO A 73 -45.52 25.10 7.75
C PRO A 73 -44.93 25.99 6.64
N GLU A 74 -44.71 25.40 5.46
CA GLU A 74 -44.34 26.12 4.24
C GLU A 74 -45.46 27.08 3.81
N LYS A 75 -45.12 28.36 3.60
CA LYS A 75 -46.01 29.35 2.96
C LYS A 75 -45.66 29.50 1.48
N PRO A 76 -46.66 29.60 0.58
CA PRO A 76 -46.43 29.61 -0.86
C PRO A 76 -45.89 30.97 -1.36
N LEU A 77 -44.96 30.88 -2.30
CA LEU A 77 -44.31 32.00 -2.99
C LEU A 77 -45.32 32.81 -3.82
N ARG A 78 -45.32 34.14 -3.63
CA ARG A 78 -45.93 35.11 -4.55
C ARG A 78 -44.87 36.11 -5.02
N ASN A 79 -44.72 36.18 -6.35
CA ASN A 79 -43.91 37.13 -7.09
C ASN A 79 -44.32 38.59 -6.84
N VAL A 80 -43.36 39.45 -6.46
CA VAL A 80 -43.34 40.88 -6.82
C VAL A 80 -41.90 41.38 -6.98
N GLY A 81 -41.58 41.83 -8.19
CA GLY A 81 -40.88 43.10 -8.47
C GLY A 81 -39.49 43.37 -7.88
N ALA A 82 -38.50 43.38 -8.76
CA ALA A 82 -37.14 43.85 -8.51
C ALA A 82 -37.09 45.25 -7.86
N THR A 83 -36.47 45.33 -6.68
CA THR A 83 -35.82 46.53 -6.17
C THR A 83 -34.60 46.11 -5.33
N ASN A 84 -33.47 46.75 -5.60
CA ASN A 84 -32.21 46.60 -4.86
C ASN A 84 -32.44 46.61 -3.35
N THR A 85 -32.21 45.47 -2.72
CA THR A 85 -31.92 45.39 -1.29
C THR A 85 -30.80 44.38 -1.13
N ALA A 86 -29.64 44.86 -0.66
CA ALA A 86 -28.62 44.00 -0.10
C ALA A 86 -29.30 43.14 0.96
N SER A 87 -29.35 41.83 0.74
CA SER A 87 -29.86 40.88 1.71
C SER A 87 -28.98 40.97 2.94
N VAL A 88 -29.49 41.66 3.96
CA VAL A 88 -28.98 41.50 5.33
C VAL A 88 -29.31 40.07 5.70
N GLN A 89 -28.39 39.13 5.44
CA GLN A 89 -28.42 37.81 6.04
C GLN A 89 -28.59 38.03 7.53
N THR A 90 -29.70 37.54 8.10
CA THR A 90 -29.90 37.61 9.55
C THR A 90 -28.78 36.83 10.23
N ASP A 91 -28.38 37.22 11.43
CA ASP A 91 -27.33 36.51 12.18
C ASP A 91 -27.65 35.01 12.33
N GLU A 92 -28.93 34.63 12.29
CA GLU A 92 -29.43 33.26 12.29
C GLU A 92 -29.12 32.51 10.98
N GLN A 93 -29.33 33.14 9.82
CA GLN A 93 -28.95 32.56 8.52
C GLN A 93 -27.44 32.37 8.43
N ARG A 94 -26.66 33.37 8.86
CA ARG A 94 -25.20 33.27 8.90
C ARG A 94 -24.71 32.15 9.82
N LYS A 95 -25.33 31.99 11.00
CA LYS A 95 -25.03 30.86 11.91
C LYS A 95 -25.40 29.52 11.30
N THR A 96 -26.53 29.44 10.60
CA THR A 96 -27.00 28.21 9.94
C THR A 96 -26.07 27.82 8.80
N ASP A 97 -25.61 28.77 8.00
CA ASP A 97 -24.65 28.54 6.92
C ASP A 97 -23.28 28.11 7.47
N ILE A 98 -22.81 28.75 8.55
CA ILE A 98 -21.58 28.34 9.24
C ILE A 98 -21.74 26.92 9.79
N LEU A 99 -22.84 26.61 10.49
CA LEU A 99 -23.11 25.27 11.01
C LEU A 99 -23.22 24.23 9.88
N ALA A 100 -23.87 24.56 8.76
CA ALA A 100 -23.94 23.68 7.60
C ALA A 100 -22.55 23.43 7.01
N SER A 101 -21.73 24.47 6.86
CA SER A 101 -20.35 24.34 6.37
C SER A 101 -19.44 23.58 7.35
N GLU A 102 -19.62 23.74 8.66
CA GLU A 102 -18.86 22.98 9.67
C GLU A 102 -19.35 21.53 9.74
N VAL A 103 -20.65 21.27 9.58
CA VAL A 103 -21.18 19.91 9.44
C VAL A 103 -20.69 19.27 8.15
N GLU A 104 -20.59 20.02 7.05
CA GLU A 104 -20.03 19.56 5.80
C GLU A 104 -18.54 19.29 5.93
N LYS A 105 -17.75 20.19 6.53
CA LYS A 105 -16.34 19.95 6.86
C LYS A 105 -16.16 18.75 7.77
N LEU A 106 -17.01 18.57 8.80
CA LEU A 106 -16.96 17.41 9.69
C LEU A 106 -17.33 16.13 8.93
N LYS A 107 -18.34 16.17 8.05
CA LYS A 107 -18.68 15.05 7.16
C LYS A 107 -17.53 14.72 6.21
N THR A 108 -16.91 15.73 5.61
CA THR A 108 -15.76 15.59 4.70
C THR A 108 -14.53 15.10 5.45
N ALA A 109 -14.23 15.61 6.63
CA ALA A 109 -13.12 15.16 7.49
C ALA A 109 -13.34 13.74 8.04
N LEU A 110 -14.60 13.32 8.23
CA LEU A 110 -14.94 11.93 8.55
C LEU A 110 -14.65 10.98 7.36
N VAL A 111 -14.78 11.48 6.14
CA VAL A 111 -14.53 10.74 4.89
C VAL A 111 -13.07 10.82 4.44
N LEU A 112 -12.36 11.92 4.72
CA LEU A 112 -10.98 12.21 4.35
C LEU A 112 -10.19 12.70 5.58
N PRO A 113 -9.79 11.80 6.49
CA PRO A 113 -9.06 12.20 7.69
C PRO A 113 -7.63 12.67 7.35
N GLU A 114 -7.33 13.94 7.57
CA GLU A 114 -6.04 14.60 7.24
C GLU A 114 -4.81 14.11 8.05
N SER A 115 -4.96 13.22 9.03
CA SER A 115 -3.82 12.70 9.80
C SER A 115 -4.05 11.29 10.31
N LYS A 116 -3.84 10.31 9.43
CA LYS A 116 -3.57 8.93 9.85
C LYS A 116 -2.14 8.62 9.53
N ASP A 117 -1.39 8.09 10.50
CA ASP A 117 -0.10 7.48 10.21
C ASP A 117 -0.28 6.46 9.08
N TYR A 118 0.48 6.62 7.99
CA TYR A 118 0.58 5.62 6.93
C TYR A 118 1.20 4.35 7.55
N LYS A 119 0.34 3.37 7.78
CA LYS A 119 0.66 2.06 8.36
C LYS A 119 -0.06 1.01 7.56
N SER A 120 0.68 -0.01 7.16
CA SER A 120 0.16 -1.21 6.51
C SER A 120 -0.73 -1.99 7.45
N GLU A 121 -1.81 -2.54 6.92
CA GLU A 121 -2.73 -3.44 7.59
C GLU A 121 -2.91 -4.68 6.72
N TYR A 122 -2.84 -5.88 7.32
CA TYR A 122 -3.18 -7.15 6.66
C TYR A 122 -2.53 -7.40 5.29
N GLY A 123 -1.24 -7.08 5.15
CA GLY A 123 -0.48 -7.30 3.92
C GLY A 123 -0.87 -6.33 2.78
N LEU A 124 -1.23 -5.09 3.11
CA LEU A 124 -1.52 -4.05 2.13
C LEU A 124 -0.62 -2.83 2.31
N GLY A 125 -0.40 -2.12 1.21
CA GLY A 125 0.25 -0.81 1.19
C GLY A 125 -0.35 0.16 2.22
N PRO A 126 0.45 1.06 2.82
CA PRO A 126 -0.05 2.00 3.81
C PRO A 126 -1.17 2.94 3.35
N ALA A 127 -1.18 3.39 2.09
CA ALA A 127 -2.29 4.18 1.55
C ALA A 127 -3.50 3.29 1.25
N ALA A 128 -3.30 2.07 0.75
CA ALA A 128 -4.36 1.05 0.59
C ALA A 128 -5.04 0.68 1.93
N SER A 129 -4.33 0.83 3.04
CA SER A 129 -4.78 0.45 4.38
C SER A 129 -5.72 1.49 5.05
N GLY A 130 -6.01 2.62 4.38
CA GLY A 130 -6.86 3.68 4.93
C GLY A 130 -8.26 3.20 5.35
N VAL A 131 -8.83 2.23 4.62
CA VAL A 131 -10.19 1.71 4.83
C VAL A 131 -10.37 0.97 6.16
N TYR A 132 -9.33 0.30 6.68
CA TYR A 132 -9.42 -0.40 7.97
C TYR A 132 -9.52 0.59 9.14
N LYS A 133 -9.03 1.81 8.93
CA LYS A 133 -8.95 2.87 9.94
C LYS A 133 -10.20 3.75 9.98
N VAL A 134 -11.13 3.63 9.03
CA VAL A 134 -12.42 4.36 9.10
C VAL A 134 -13.41 3.60 9.98
N ASN A 135 -14.38 4.31 10.56
CA ASN A 135 -15.42 3.65 11.35
C ASN A 135 -16.41 2.91 10.43
N LYS A 136 -16.84 3.58 9.35
CA LYS A 136 -17.77 3.04 8.34
C LYS A 136 -17.69 3.90 7.08
N GLY A 137 -17.98 3.30 5.93
CA GLY A 137 -18.15 4.02 4.67
C GLY A 137 -16.88 4.09 3.82
N LEU A 138 -16.84 5.10 2.96
CA LEU A 138 -15.82 5.27 1.92
C LEU A 138 -14.47 5.70 2.50
N SER A 139 -13.40 5.13 1.96
CA SER A 139 -12.01 5.56 2.13
C SER A 139 -11.38 5.69 0.76
N ILE A 140 -10.77 6.84 0.49
CA ILE A 140 -10.03 7.09 -0.74
C ILE A 140 -8.57 7.33 -0.34
N GLY A 141 -7.67 6.75 -1.10
CA GLY A 141 -6.24 7.05 -1.05
C GLY A 141 -5.64 6.83 -2.43
N GLY A 142 -4.34 7.01 -2.54
CA GLY A 142 -3.67 6.69 -3.79
C GLY A 142 -2.19 7.03 -3.74
N TYR A 143 -1.53 6.74 -4.84
CA TYR A 143 -0.14 7.09 -5.03
C TYR A 143 0.14 7.36 -6.51
N GLY A 144 1.27 7.97 -6.80
CA GLY A 144 1.74 8.08 -8.17
C GLY A 144 3.25 8.21 -8.22
N GLU A 145 3.80 7.93 -9.39
CA GLU A 145 5.22 8.07 -9.67
C GLU A 145 5.46 8.57 -11.09
N ALA A 146 6.48 9.41 -11.23
CA ALA A 146 7.01 9.85 -12.51
C ALA A 146 8.54 9.73 -12.47
N VAL A 147 9.12 9.24 -13.56
CA VAL A 147 10.53 8.87 -13.63
C VAL A 147 11.12 9.36 -14.95
N TYR A 148 12.34 9.89 -14.86
CA TYR A 148 13.24 10.11 -15.98
C TYR A 148 14.40 9.11 -15.89
N THR A 149 14.66 8.41 -16.99
CA THR A 149 15.75 7.45 -17.15
C THR A 149 16.66 7.92 -18.27
N ASN A 150 17.92 8.20 -17.94
CA ASN A 150 19.00 8.39 -18.90
C ASN A 150 19.79 7.09 -19.06
N ARG A 151 19.82 6.54 -20.27
CA ARG A 151 20.66 5.39 -20.61
C ARG A 151 22.08 5.89 -20.84
N THR A 152 23.03 5.34 -20.10
CA THR A 152 24.41 5.85 -20.05
C THR A 152 25.36 4.92 -20.79
N SER A 153 26.14 4.11 -20.08
CA SER A 153 27.03 3.11 -20.68
C SER A 153 26.21 2.10 -21.50
N ASP A 154 26.81 1.59 -22.58
CA ASP A 154 26.23 0.52 -23.42
C ASP A 154 24.80 0.80 -23.93
N LYS A 155 24.42 2.09 -24.04
CA LYS A 155 23.11 2.56 -24.53
C LYS A 155 22.68 1.96 -25.87
N GLY A 156 23.61 1.71 -26.79
CA GLY A 156 23.29 1.27 -28.14
C GLY A 156 22.28 2.19 -28.82
N ASN A 157 21.16 1.61 -29.29
CA ASN A 157 20.04 2.33 -29.89
C ASN A 157 18.90 2.62 -28.90
N THR A 158 19.08 2.31 -27.61
CA THR A 158 18.04 2.55 -26.61
C THR A 158 17.93 4.04 -26.31
N SER A 159 16.71 4.55 -26.22
CA SER A 159 16.45 5.98 -25.94
C SER A 159 16.41 6.26 -24.44
N ASP A 160 16.64 7.53 -24.10
CA ASP A 160 16.27 8.04 -22.77
C ASP A 160 14.74 8.16 -22.70
N GLN A 161 14.18 8.07 -21.50
CA GLN A 161 12.74 8.06 -21.28
C GLN A 161 12.35 9.02 -20.17
N ALA A 162 11.25 9.76 -20.36
CA ALA A 162 10.54 10.45 -19.31
C ALA A 162 9.12 9.87 -19.28
N ASP A 163 8.66 9.43 -18.12
CA ASP A 163 7.42 8.68 -17.98
C ASP A 163 6.62 9.14 -16.77
N ALA A 164 5.31 9.28 -16.97
CA ALA A 164 4.34 9.30 -15.88
C ALA A 164 3.94 7.86 -15.61
N GLU A 165 4.90 7.13 -15.04
CA GLU A 165 4.95 5.67 -14.94
C GLU A 165 3.63 5.10 -14.42
N ARG A 166 3.09 5.60 -13.31
CA ARG A 166 1.76 5.22 -12.86
C ARG A 166 1.06 6.24 -11.95
N LEU A 167 -0.26 6.25 -12.04
CA LEU A 167 -1.18 6.87 -11.08
C LEU A 167 -2.16 5.82 -10.58
N VAL A 168 -2.22 5.65 -9.27
CA VAL A 168 -3.02 4.62 -8.61
C VAL A 168 -4.04 5.24 -7.67
N MET A 169 -5.25 4.70 -7.70
CA MET A 169 -6.33 5.04 -6.78
C MET A 169 -6.75 3.82 -5.95
N TYR A 170 -6.75 4.02 -4.64
CA TYR A 170 -7.38 3.11 -3.68
C TYR A 170 -8.81 3.55 -3.39
N LEU A 171 -9.75 2.63 -3.60
CA LEU A 171 -11.17 2.83 -3.32
C LEU A 171 -11.65 1.75 -2.36
N GLY A 172 -11.69 2.08 -1.07
CA GLY A 172 -12.16 1.18 -0.02
C GLY A 172 -13.54 1.53 0.50
N TYR A 173 -14.33 0.54 0.88
CA TYR A 173 -15.61 0.74 1.56
C TYR A 173 -15.77 -0.21 2.75
N LYS A 174 -15.93 0.34 3.94
CA LYS A 174 -16.21 -0.43 5.16
C LYS A 174 -17.72 -0.53 5.37
N PHE A 175 -18.31 -1.68 4.99
CA PHE A 175 -19.76 -1.92 5.11
C PHE A 175 -20.20 -2.05 6.58
N SER A 176 -19.38 -2.74 7.37
CA SER A 176 -19.53 -2.98 8.80
C SER A 176 -18.14 -3.10 9.44
N ASP A 177 -18.07 -3.31 10.76
CA ASP A 177 -16.80 -3.51 11.45
C ASP A 177 -16.03 -4.75 10.97
N ASN A 178 -16.74 -5.70 10.35
CA ASN A 178 -16.20 -6.99 9.93
C ASN A 178 -16.28 -7.27 8.43
N ILE A 179 -16.79 -6.35 7.60
CA ILE A 179 -16.86 -6.55 6.14
C ILE A 179 -16.32 -5.30 5.45
N ILE A 180 -15.20 -5.49 4.74
CA ILE A 180 -14.43 -4.41 4.12
C ILE A 180 -14.18 -4.77 2.66
N LEU A 181 -14.55 -3.87 1.75
CA LEU A 181 -14.11 -3.91 0.36
C LEU A 181 -12.89 -3.03 0.21
N ASN A 182 -11.88 -3.51 -0.51
CA ASN A 182 -10.73 -2.71 -0.92
C ASN A 182 -10.43 -2.94 -2.39
N ASN A 183 -10.12 -1.87 -3.11
CA ASN A 183 -9.80 -1.91 -4.53
C ASN A 183 -8.59 -1.03 -4.82
N GLU A 184 -7.81 -1.45 -5.81
CA GLU A 184 -6.73 -0.68 -6.42
C GLU A 184 -6.96 -0.60 -7.93
N ILE A 185 -6.98 0.62 -8.45
CA ILE A 185 -7.06 0.90 -9.88
C ILE A 185 -5.80 1.65 -10.28
N GLU A 186 -5.10 1.14 -11.27
CA GLU A 186 -3.84 1.68 -11.77
C GLU A 186 -4.02 2.19 -13.21
N PHE A 187 -3.43 3.36 -13.46
CA PHE A 187 -3.24 3.96 -14.77
C PHE A 187 -1.75 4.02 -15.03
N GLU A 188 -1.24 3.22 -15.97
CA GLU A 188 0.18 3.23 -16.33
C GLU A 188 0.44 4.13 -17.54
N HIS A 189 1.62 4.75 -17.57
CA HIS A 189 2.14 5.55 -18.70
C HIS A 189 1.24 6.72 -19.15
N ALA A 190 0.35 7.18 -18.27
CA ALA A 190 -0.58 8.31 -18.44
C ALA A 190 -1.56 8.26 -19.64
N THR A 191 -1.59 7.18 -20.42
CA THR A 191 -2.52 7.01 -21.55
C THR A 191 -2.86 5.54 -21.75
N THR A 192 -3.91 5.25 -22.51
CA THR A 192 -4.18 3.91 -23.03
C THR A 192 -4.19 3.90 -24.55
N GLY A 193 -4.00 2.74 -25.15
CA GLY A 193 -4.07 2.55 -26.59
C GLY A 193 -4.30 1.07 -26.95
N GLU A 194 -4.59 0.81 -28.22
CA GLU A 194 -4.78 -0.54 -28.76
C GLU A 194 -3.91 -0.74 -30.01
N GLY A 195 -3.45 -1.98 -30.22
CA GLY A 195 -2.66 -2.36 -31.39
C GLY A 195 -1.35 -1.57 -31.50
N ALA A 196 -1.11 -0.95 -32.65
CA ALA A 196 0.13 -0.21 -32.89
C ALA A 196 0.29 1.08 -32.04
N GLU A 197 -0.77 1.52 -31.34
CA GLU A 197 -0.78 2.71 -30.50
C GLU A 197 -0.77 2.39 -29.00
N GLU A 198 -0.53 1.13 -28.62
CA GLU A 198 -0.40 0.70 -27.23
C GLU A 198 0.72 1.48 -26.53
N LYS A 199 0.32 2.31 -25.56
CA LYS A 199 1.18 3.28 -24.86
C LYS A 199 0.98 3.29 -23.35
N GLY A 200 0.10 2.43 -22.83
CA GLY A 200 -0.22 2.29 -21.41
C GLY A 200 -1.54 1.55 -21.19
N GLU A 201 -1.88 1.31 -19.94
CA GLU A 201 -3.03 0.48 -19.56
C GLU A 201 -3.79 1.05 -18.35
N VAL A 202 -5.06 0.63 -18.24
CA VAL A 202 -5.84 0.79 -17.02
C VAL A 202 -6.18 -0.60 -16.49
N SER A 203 -5.74 -0.86 -15.27
CA SER A 203 -5.80 -2.18 -14.65
C SER A 203 -6.47 -2.09 -13.28
N VAL A 204 -7.24 -3.11 -12.93
CA VAL A 204 -7.62 -3.36 -11.53
C VAL A 204 -6.54 -4.27 -10.94
N GLU A 205 -5.71 -3.72 -10.05
CA GLU A 205 -4.59 -4.45 -9.45
C GLU A 205 -5.05 -5.37 -8.31
N PHE A 206 -6.05 -4.95 -7.54
CA PHE A 206 -6.78 -5.84 -6.66
C PHE A 206 -8.21 -5.35 -6.44
N SER A 207 -9.10 -6.28 -6.12
CA SER A 207 -10.48 -6.01 -5.75
C SER A 207 -10.95 -7.16 -4.86
N GLN A 208 -11.01 -6.90 -3.56
CA GLN A 208 -11.17 -7.97 -2.56
C GLN A 208 -12.09 -7.57 -1.42
N LEU A 209 -12.76 -8.57 -0.86
CA LEU A 209 -13.53 -8.49 0.38
C LEU A 209 -12.77 -9.16 1.51
N ASP A 210 -12.62 -8.44 2.62
CA ASP A 210 -12.12 -8.96 3.88
C ASP A 210 -13.27 -9.14 4.86
N PHE A 211 -13.35 -10.34 5.44
CA PHE A 211 -14.24 -10.71 6.53
C PHE A 211 -13.43 -10.83 7.81
N LEU A 212 -13.50 -9.81 8.66
CA LEU A 212 -12.74 -9.76 9.91
C LEU A 212 -13.49 -10.51 11.02
N LEU A 213 -13.05 -11.72 11.34
CA LEU A 213 -13.71 -12.57 12.35
C LEU A 213 -13.08 -12.37 13.71
N ASN A 214 -11.75 -12.48 13.79
CA ASN A 214 -10.95 -12.23 14.98
C ASN A 214 -9.46 -12.01 14.58
N PRO A 215 -8.59 -11.52 15.48
CA PRO A 215 -7.20 -11.24 15.13
C PRO A 215 -6.40 -12.42 14.57
N MET A 216 -6.73 -13.66 14.96
CA MET A 216 -6.00 -14.85 14.53
C MET A 216 -6.46 -15.41 13.19
N VAL A 217 -7.74 -15.28 12.83
CA VAL A 217 -8.28 -15.88 11.62
C VAL A 217 -9.31 -14.95 10.98
N ASN A 218 -9.02 -14.50 9.76
CA ASN A 218 -9.88 -13.71 8.91
C ASN A 218 -9.92 -14.32 7.51
N ILE A 219 -10.91 -13.93 6.70
CA ILE A 219 -11.08 -14.45 5.33
C ILE A 219 -10.93 -13.30 4.34
N ARG A 220 -10.17 -13.53 3.27
CA ARG A 220 -10.04 -12.63 2.11
C ARG A 220 -10.49 -13.35 0.86
N ALA A 221 -11.25 -12.70 -0.02
CA ALA A 221 -11.65 -13.26 -1.30
C ALA A 221 -11.81 -12.19 -2.39
N GLY A 222 -11.44 -12.52 -3.62
CA GLY A 222 -11.55 -11.64 -4.78
C GLY A 222 -10.32 -11.74 -5.69
N LEU A 223 -9.99 -10.64 -6.35
CA LEU A 223 -8.72 -10.45 -7.03
C LEU A 223 -7.71 -9.95 -5.99
N MET A 224 -6.76 -10.79 -5.62
CA MET A 224 -5.87 -10.56 -4.47
C MET A 224 -4.42 -10.49 -4.93
N LEU A 225 -3.63 -9.63 -4.29
CA LEU A 225 -2.18 -9.65 -4.41
C LEU A 225 -1.60 -10.93 -3.79
N MET A 226 -0.65 -11.55 -4.48
CA MET A 226 0.03 -12.74 -3.94
C MET A 226 0.95 -12.33 -2.78
N PRO A 227 0.91 -13.02 -1.63
CA PRO A 227 1.70 -12.64 -0.47
C PRO A 227 3.14 -13.14 -0.64
N MET A 228 3.89 -12.59 -1.59
CA MET A 228 5.27 -12.99 -1.89
C MET A 228 6.22 -11.81 -1.96
N GLY A 229 7.39 -11.96 -1.34
CA GLY A 229 8.39 -10.90 -1.26
C GLY A 229 7.94 -9.69 -0.44
N PHE A 230 8.63 -8.57 -0.57
CA PHE A 230 8.25 -7.31 0.10
C PHE A 230 7.32 -6.48 -0.78
N ILE A 231 7.64 -6.44 -2.07
CA ILE A 231 7.13 -5.46 -3.01
C ILE A 231 5.74 -5.85 -3.51
N ASN A 232 5.42 -7.14 -3.63
CA ASN A 232 4.15 -7.52 -4.25
C ASN A 232 2.93 -6.96 -3.50
N GLU A 233 2.95 -7.02 -2.16
CA GLU A 233 1.92 -6.46 -1.27
C GLU A 233 2.10 -4.95 -1.00
N ILE A 234 3.34 -4.46 -1.06
CA ILE A 234 3.71 -3.07 -0.73
C ILE A 234 4.63 -2.51 -1.84
N HIS A 235 4.00 -2.11 -2.94
CA HIS A 235 4.70 -1.57 -4.13
C HIS A 235 4.54 -0.05 -4.29
N GLU A 236 4.03 0.64 -3.27
CA GLU A 236 3.98 2.10 -3.21
C GLU A 236 5.42 2.69 -3.26
N PRO A 237 5.68 3.73 -4.07
CA PRO A 237 7.02 4.24 -4.34
C PRO A 237 7.77 4.74 -3.11
N LEU A 238 7.08 5.07 -2.02
CA LEU A 238 7.72 5.56 -0.81
C LEU A 238 8.36 4.47 0.06
N TYR A 239 8.09 3.19 -0.25
CA TYR A 239 8.43 2.04 0.61
C TYR A 239 9.56 1.17 0.07
N TYR A 240 10.22 1.59 -1.01
CA TYR A 240 11.45 1.00 -1.51
C TYR A 240 12.42 2.08 -1.98
N HIS A 241 13.73 1.79 -1.93
CA HIS A 241 14.76 2.67 -2.48
C HIS A 241 14.95 2.47 -3.98
N GLY A 242 15.46 3.51 -4.66
CA GLY A 242 15.57 3.55 -6.12
C GLY A 242 14.26 3.89 -6.82
N ASN A 243 14.35 4.31 -8.08
CA ASN A 243 13.20 4.67 -8.90
C ASN A 243 12.43 3.44 -9.44
N PHE A 244 13.10 2.30 -9.53
CA PHE A 244 12.50 1.03 -9.92
C PHE A 244 12.55 0.03 -8.75
N ARG A 245 11.52 -0.82 -8.69
CA ARG A 245 11.46 -1.99 -7.80
C ARG A 245 12.68 -2.92 -8.08
N PRO A 246 13.22 -3.64 -7.08
CA PRO A 246 14.27 -4.64 -7.30
C PRO A 246 13.90 -5.60 -8.44
N GLU A 247 14.84 -5.90 -9.35
CA GLU A 247 14.57 -6.81 -10.48
C GLU A 247 14.28 -8.23 -10.01
N VAL A 248 14.86 -8.69 -8.90
CA VAL A 248 14.52 -10.00 -8.32
C VAL A 248 13.02 -10.09 -8.04
N GLU A 249 12.42 -9.01 -7.52
CA GLU A 249 10.99 -8.91 -7.25
C GLU A 249 10.16 -8.42 -8.45
N ARG A 250 10.74 -8.35 -9.65
CA ARG A 250 10.01 -8.14 -10.92
C ARG A 250 10.09 -9.35 -11.84
N ARG A 251 11.23 -10.06 -11.81
CA ARG A 251 11.61 -11.13 -12.74
C ARG A 251 11.45 -12.52 -12.16
N ILE A 252 11.72 -12.69 -10.86
CA ILE A 252 11.67 -14.00 -10.17
C ILE A 252 10.37 -14.12 -9.38
N ILE A 253 10.08 -13.12 -8.53
CA ILE A 253 8.75 -12.92 -7.97
C ILE A 253 8.07 -11.88 -8.86
N PRO A 254 7.02 -12.19 -9.63
CA PRO A 254 6.61 -11.35 -10.75
C PRO A 254 5.74 -10.13 -10.36
N SER A 255 6.22 -9.21 -9.51
CA SER A 255 5.35 -8.10 -9.03
C SER A 255 4.99 -7.05 -10.10
N THR A 256 3.78 -6.49 -10.14
CA THR A 256 2.61 -6.75 -9.29
C THR A 256 1.89 -8.04 -9.71
N TRP A 257 1.84 -9.05 -8.85
CA TRP A 257 1.22 -10.34 -9.10
C TRP A 257 -0.08 -10.49 -8.34
N ARG A 258 -1.16 -10.67 -9.10
CA ARG A 258 -2.53 -10.80 -8.62
C ARG A 258 -3.23 -11.98 -9.28
N GLU A 259 -4.06 -12.68 -8.52
CA GLU A 259 -4.88 -13.80 -9.01
C GLU A 259 -6.25 -13.79 -8.32
N MET A 260 -7.24 -14.41 -8.97
CA MET A 260 -8.55 -14.67 -8.39
C MET A 260 -8.46 -15.81 -7.38
N GLY A 261 -9.04 -15.63 -6.19
CA GLY A 261 -9.10 -16.69 -5.21
C GLY A 261 -9.71 -16.29 -3.88
N ALA A 262 -9.41 -17.10 -2.86
CA ALA A 262 -9.75 -16.81 -1.48
C ALA A 262 -8.73 -17.44 -0.52
N GLY A 263 -8.71 -16.96 0.72
CA GLY A 263 -8.00 -17.65 1.78
C GLY A 263 -8.04 -16.96 3.12
N LEU A 264 -7.10 -17.35 3.98
CA LEU A 264 -7.06 -17.00 5.38
C LEU A 264 -5.86 -16.10 5.69
N PHE A 265 -6.05 -15.19 6.63
CA PHE A 265 -4.96 -14.37 7.15
C PHE A 265 -5.21 -13.99 8.61
N GLY A 266 -4.13 -13.70 9.34
CA GLY A 266 -4.22 -13.25 10.72
C GLY A 266 -2.87 -13.19 11.43
N GLU A 267 -2.95 -12.94 12.73
CA GLU A 267 -1.81 -12.87 13.65
C GLU A 267 -1.96 -13.98 14.71
N LEU A 268 -1.10 -15.01 14.63
CA LEU A 268 -1.18 -16.18 15.51
C LEU A 268 -0.65 -15.90 16.90
N LEU A 269 0.38 -15.06 17.00
CA LEU A 269 1.04 -14.60 18.22
C LEU A 269 1.51 -13.17 17.97
N PRO A 270 1.76 -12.36 19.02
CA PRO A 270 2.28 -11.01 18.86
C PRO A 270 3.49 -10.94 17.91
N GLY A 271 3.30 -10.26 16.78
CA GLY A 271 4.30 -10.10 15.72
C GLY A 271 4.44 -11.28 14.75
N LEU A 272 3.71 -12.39 14.92
CA LEU A 272 3.71 -13.55 14.02
C LEU A 272 2.44 -13.56 13.16
N GLN A 273 2.58 -13.12 11.92
CA GLN A 273 1.49 -12.98 10.96
C GLN A 273 1.57 -14.05 9.88
N TYR A 274 0.42 -14.45 9.34
CA TYR A 274 0.35 -15.38 8.22
C TYR A 274 -0.70 -14.98 7.20
N ARG A 275 -0.50 -15.44 5.97
CA ARG A 275 -1.45 -15.41 4.84
C ARG A 275 -1.40 -16.74 4.12
N LEU A 276 -2.54 -17.32 3.77
CA LEU A 276 -2.66 -18.61 3.08
C LEU A 276 -3.84 -18.57 2.11
N TYR A 277 -3.57 -18.58 0.80
CA TYR A 277 -4.58 -18.44 -0.25
C TYR A 277 -4.61 -19.65 -1.20
N ALA A 278 -5.78 -19.93 -1.72
CA ALA A 278 -6.01 -20.79 -2.89
C ALA A 278 -6.49 -19.93 -4.06
N VAL A 279 -5.85 -20.06 -5.22
CA VAL A 279 -5.99 -19.13 -6.36
C VAL A 279 -5.99 -19.88 -7.71
N ASN A 280 -6.45 -19.24 -8.78
CA ASN A 280 -6.45 -19.82 -10.13
C ASN A 280 -5.04 -20.13 -10.68
N GLY A 281 -3.98 -19.55 -10.10
CA GLY A 281 -2.59 -19.88 -10.43
C GLY A 281 -2.06 -19.27 -11.72
N LEU A 282 -0.78 -19.51 -12.02
CA LEU A 282 -0.09 -19.06 -13.24
C LEU A 282 -0.52 -19.88 -14.47
N ASN A 283 -0.27 -19.32 -15.66
CA ASN A 283 -0.38 -19.98 -16.96
C ASN A 283 1.02 -20.11 -17.58
N ALA A 284 1.59 -21.31 -17.54
CA ALA A 284 2.94 -21.59 -18.05
C ALA A 284 3.04 -21.51 -19.58
N ASP A 285 1.92 -21.46 -20.29
CA ASP A 285 1.90 -21.16 -21.73
C ASP A 285 2.46 -19.75 -22.04
N GLU A 286 2.45 -18.82 -21.09
CA GLU A 286 3.06 -17.50 -21.29
C GLU A 286 4.46 -17.40 -20.67
N PHE A 287 5.07 -18.51 -20.23
CA PHE A 287 6.45 -18.47 -19.76
C PHE A 287 7.43 -18.35 -20.93
N ALA A 288 8.49 -17.59 -20.73
CA ALA A 288 9.54 -17.34 -21.71
C ALA A 288 10.93 -17.48 -21.08
N SER A 289 11.98 -17.44 -21.91
CA SER A 289 13.38 -17.43 -21.47
C SER A 289 13.65 -16.29 -20.46
N SER A 290 12.92 -15.18 -20.60
CA SER A 290 12.99 -13.99 -19.76
C SER A 290 12.31 -14.11 -18.39
N GLY A 291 11.69 -15.26 -18.09
CA GLY A 291 11.07 -15.59 -16.81
C GLY A 291 9.59 -15.92 -16.89
N TRP A 292 8.96 -15.98 -15.71
CA TRP A 292 7.57 -16.45 -15.55
C TRP A 292 6.55 -15.32 -15.42
N ARG A 293 7.01 -14.07 -15.58
CA ARG A 293 6.22 -12.87 -15.32
C ARG A 293 4.95 -12.81 -16.15
N ASP A 294 5.01 -13.24 -17.40
CA ASP A 294 3.88 -13.12 -18.32
C ASP A 294 2.85 -14.23 -18.10
N GLY A 295 3.17 -15.26 -17.30
CA GLY A 295 2.21 -16.27 -16.85
C GLY A 295 1.22 -15.79 -15.79
N ARG A 296 1.31 -14.55 -15.30
CA ARG A 296 0.30 -13.97 -14.42
C ARG A 296 -1.00 -13.76 -15.18
N GLN A 297 -2.10 -14.31 -14.66
CA GLN A 297 -3.37 -14.21 -15.38
C GLN A 297 -4.18 -12.96 -15.03
N SER A 298 -3.77 -12.25 -13.97
CA SER A 298 -4.22 -10.89 -13.64
C SER A 298 -5.73 -10.72 -13.44
N GLY A 299 -6.48 -11.82 -13.24
CA GLY A 299 -7.93 -11.85 -13.08
C GLY A 299 -8.75 -11.67 -14.37
N SER A 300 -8.12 -11.50 -15.54
CA SER A 300 -8.82 -11.24 -16.80
C SER A 300 -9.10 -12.55 -17.54
N LYS A 301 -10.32 -13.08 -17.40
CA LYS A 301 -10.74 -14.37 -17.98
C LYS A 301 -9.73 -15.50 -17.72
N SER A 302 -9.15 -15.49 -16.53
CA SER A 302 -8.09 -16.41 -16.13
C SER A 302 -8.56 -17.85 -16.22
N LYS A 303 -7.71 -18.72 -16.77
CA LYS A 303 -7.86 -20.17 -16.69
C LYS A 303 -7.81 -20.58 -15.21
N ALA A 304 -8.67 -21.51 -14.83
CA ALA A 304 -8.78 -22.03 -13.47
C ALA A 304 -9.00 -23.54 -13.50
N GLU A 305 -8.31 -24.21 -14.43
CA GLU A 305 -8.36 -25.67 -14.56
C GLU A 305 -7.48 -26.36 -13.51
N ASP A 306 -6.44 -25.66 -13.07
CA ASP A 306 -5.50 -26.08 -12.04
C ASP A 306 -5.34 -24.97 -10.99
N PHE A 307 -5.76 -25.21 -9.75
CA PHE A 307 -5.58 -24.25 -8.67
C PHE A 307 -4.16 -24.30 -8.09
N ALA A 308 -3.71 -23.17 -7.55
CA ALA A 308 -2.47 -23.03 -6.82
C ALA A 308 -2.72 -22.61 -5.36
N THR A 309 -1.76 -22.91 -4.50
CA THR A 309 -1.73 -22.46 -3.11
C THR A 309 -0.53 -21.55 -2.90
N VAL A 310 -0.73 -20.45 -2.18
CA VAL A 310 0.34 -19.56 -1.75
C VAL A 310 0.24 -19.28 -0.25
N GLY A 311 1.35 -19.36 0.45
CA GLY A 311 1.43 -19.11 1.88
C GLY A 311 2.59 -18.21 2.24
N ARG A 312 2.41 -17.37 3.26
CA ARG A 312 3.43 -16.48 3.80
C ARG A 312 3.38 -16.46 5.32
N VAL A 313 4.54 -16.37 5.95
CA VAL A 313 4.68 -16.12 7.39
C VAL A 313 5.70 -15.01 7.61
N ASP A 314 5.34 -14.04 8.44
CA ASP A 314 6.20 -12.94 8.88
C ASP A 314 6.30 -12.94 10.40
N TYR A 315 7.52 -12.77 10.93
CA TYR A 315 7.76 -12.60 12.35
C TYR A 315 8.51 -11.31 12.65
N SER A 316 7.90 -10.45 13.46
CA SER A 316 8.47 -9.20 13.98
C SER A 316 8.65 -9.31 15.51
N PRO A 317 9.79 -9.81 15.98
CA PRO A 317 10.02 -10.04 17.41
C PRO A 317 10.02 -8.76 18.24
N GLN A 318 9.31 -8.78 19.37
CA GLN A 318 9.28 -7.65 20.31
C GLN A 318 10.65 -7.31 20.91
N PHE A 319 11.57 -8.28 21.00
CA PHE A 319 12.91 -8.09 21.56
C PHE A 319 13.91 -7.46 20.57
N ALA A 320 13.60 -7.40 19.27
CA ALA A 320 14.44 -6.79 18.25
C ALA A 320 13.61 -5.77 17.45
N ALA A 321 13.59 -4.53 17.94
CA ALA A 321 12.81 -3.46 17.35
C ALA A 321 13.14 -3.23 15.87
N GLY A 322 12.09 -3.20 15.04
CA GLY A 322 12.16 -2.96 13.60
C GLY A 322 12.71 -4.13 12.78
N LEU A 323 12.99 -5.28 13.39
CA LEU A 323 13.33 -6.50 12.68
C LEU A 323 12.05 -7.21 12.22
N THR A 324 12.03 -7.65 10.97
CA THR A 324 11.05 -8.57 10.41
C THR A 324 11.79 -9.64 9.63
N VAL A 325 11.44 -10.90 9.86
CA VAL A 325 11.94 -12.06 9.11
C VAL A 325 10.76 -12.89 8.67
N GLY A 326 10.81 -13.40 7.45
CA GLY A 326 9.69 -14.15 6.90
C GLY A 326 10.07 -14.95 5.67
N GLY A 327 9.06 -15.59 5.12
CA GLY A 327 9.17 -16.34 3.88
C GLY A 327 7.81 -16.68 3.31
N SER A 328 7.78 -17.06 2.05
CA SER A 328 6.58 -17.49 1.35
C SER A 328 6.86 -18.59 0.35
N ALA A 329 5.82 -19.35 0.04
CA ALA A 329 5.85 -20.44 -0.91
C ALA A 329 4.59 -20.41 -1.77
N TYR A 330 4.77 -20.57 -3.08
CA TYR A 330 3.72 -20.81 -4.06
C TYR A 330 3.90 -22.19 -4.68
N MET A 331 2.80 -22.92 -4.84
CA MET A 331 2.77 -24.25 -5.43
C MET A 331 1.50 -24.40 -6.26
N GLY A 332 1.63 -24.75 -7.54
CA GLY A 332 0.47 -25.01 -8.39
C GLY A 332 0.86 -25.51 -9.77
N ASN A 333 0.01 -26.36 -10.36
CA ASN A 333 0.18 -26.79 -11.74
C ASN A 333 -0.17 -25.62 -12.66
N SER A 334 0.85 -25.00 -13.27
CA SER A 334 0.66 -23.87 -14.17
C SER A 334 0.30 -24.31 -15.58
N GLY A 335 0.14 -25.62 -15.81
CA GLY A 335 -0.26 -26.19 -17.09
C GLY A 335 -1.63 -25.70 -17.53
N GLN A 336 -2.59 -25.51 -16.61
CA GLN A 336 -3.94 -25.05 -16.95
C GLN A 336 -4.56 -25.87 -18.10
N ASN A 337 -4.44 -27.20 -18.01
CA ASN A 337 -4.82 -28.16 -19.07
C ASN A 337 -4.07 -28.00 -20.43
N LEU A 338 -2.93 -27.32 -20.49
CA LEU A 338 -2.09 -27.19 -21.68
C LEU A 338 -1.72 -28.57 -22.23
N THR A 339 -1.91 -28.74 -23.55
CA THR A 339 -1.63 -29.97 -24.28
C THR A 339 -0.44 -29.75 -25.19
N ILE A 340 0.64 -30.49 -24.96
CA ILE A 340 1.87 -30.47 -25.77
C ILE A 340 2.04 -31.85 -26.42
N ALA A 341 2.24 -31.87 -27.73
CA ALA A 341 2.33 -33.11 -28.52
C ALA A 341 1.13 -34.07 -28.29
N GLY A 342 -0.09 -33.52 -28.16
CA GLY A 342 -1.31 -34.30 -27.96
C GLY A 342 -1.52 -34.88 -26.56
N GLN A 343 -0.67 -34.53 -25.59
CA GLN A 343 -0.81 -34.94 -24.19
C GLN A 343 -0.90 -33.72 -23.28
N LYS A 344 -1.81 -33.77 -22.29
CA LYS A 344 -1.78 -32.80 -21.20
C LYS A 344 -0.45 -32.89 -20.47
N LYS A 345 0.16 -31.74 -20.17
CA LYS A 345 1.41 -31.67 -19.43
C LYS A 345 1.19 -31.05 -18.07
N ASP A 346 1.71 -31.74 -17.05
CA ASP A 346 1.79 -31.21 -15.70
C ASP A 346 3.03 -30.31 -15.63
N LEU A 347 2.79 -29.01 -15.56
CA LEU A 347 3.80 -27.97 -15.43
C LEU A 347 3.74 -27.48 -13.98
N PHE A 348 4.08 -28.37 -13.05
CA PHE A 348 4.05 -28.05 -11.63
C PHE A 348 5.11 -26.99 -11.32
N THR A 349 4.62 -25.82 -10.92
CA THR A 349 5.44 -24.64 -10.65
C THR A 349 5.52 -24.43 -9.16
N GLN A 350 6.74 -24.27 -8.67
CA GLN A 350 7.05 -23.99 -7.29
C GLN A 350 7.85 -22.70 -7.23
N LEU A 351 7.57 -21.86 -6.26
CA LEU A 351 8.37 -20.66 -5.99
C LEU A 351 8.47 -20.48 -4.48
N TYR A 352 9.69 -20.33 -3.98
CA TYR A 352 9.98 -20.15 -2.57
C TYR A 352 10.78 -18.87 -2.40
N GLU A 353 10.54 -18.13 -1.34
CA GLU A 353 11.41 -17.05 -0.90
C GLU A 353 11.64 -17.06 0.61
N GLY A 354 12.77 -16.49 1.01
CA GLY A 354 13.00 -16.02 2.36
C GLY A 354 13.48 -14.56 2.36
N HIS A 355 13.11 -13.81 3.39
CA HIS A 355 13.47 -12.39 3.48
C HIS A 355 13.69 -11.91 4.92
N LEU A 356 14.43 -10.81 5.02
CA LEU A 356 14.76 -10.12 6.27
C LEU A 356 14.75 -8.60 6.02
N GLN A 357 14.10 -7.86 6.91
CA GLN A 357 14.15 -6.40 6.95
C GLN A 357 14.52 -5.95 8.37
N TRP A 358 15.39 -4.95 8.48
CA TRP A 358 15.70 -4.33 9.76
C TRP A 358 15.74 -2.82 9.64
N GLN A 359 14.91 -2.13 10.43
CA GLN A 359 14.88 -0.67 10.53
C GLN A 359 15.17 -0.24 11.98
N TYR A 360 16.34 0.35 12.21
CA TYR A 360 16.76 0.74 13.56
C TYR A 360 17.59 2.02 13.58
N LYS A 361 17.06 3.06 14.26
CA LYS A 361 17.74 4.35 14.48
C LYS A 361 18.38 4.94 13.20
N GLY A 362 17.59 5.00 12.13
CA GLY A 362 17.99 5.53 10.84
C GLY A 362 18.66 4.51 9.92
N PHE A 363 19.17 3.39 10.45
CA PHE A 363 19.66 2.30 9.60
C PHE A 363 18.50 1.48 9.04
N GLU A 364 18.55 1.19 7.75
CA GLU A 364 17.60 0.36 7.04
C GLU A 364 18.36 -0.72 6.28
N PHE A 365 17.95 -1.97 6.43
CA PHE A 365 18.52 -3.12 5.75
C PHE A 365 17.43 -4.03 5.22
N ARG A 366 17.61 -4.55 4.02
CA ARG A 366 16.77 -5.59 3.42
C ARG A 366 17.64 -6.66 2.78
N ALA A 367 17.19 -7.90 2.90
CA ALA A 367 17.70 -9.03 2.13
C ALA A 367 16.53 -9.92 1.73
N LEU A 368 16.54 -10.40 0.50
CA LEU A 368 15.56 -11.35 -0.01
C LEU A 368 16.25 -12.31 -0.97
N GLY A 369 15.89 -13.59 -0.90
CA GLY A 369 16.28 -14.61 -1.87
C GLY A 369 15.07 -15.41 -2.30
N ALA A 370 14.99 -15.72 -3.59
CA ALA A 370 13.92 -16.49 -4.19
C ALA A 370 14.49 -17.57 -5.11
N TRP A 371 13.82 -18.73 -5.14
CA TRP A 371 14.12 -19.84 -6.03
C TRP A 371 12.82 -20.49 -6.50
N GLY A 372 12.73 -20.76 -7.80
CA GLY A 372 11.59 -21.44 -8.40
C GLY A 372 12.01 -22.69 -9.16
N HIS A 373 11.10 -23.65 -9.23
CA HIS A 373 11.20 -24.86 -10.06
C HIS A 373 9.98 -25.03 -10.97
N LEU A 374 10.22 -25.55 -12.18
CA LEU A 374 9.21 -25.91 -13.15
C LEU A 374 9.42 -27.33 -13.63
N ASP A 375 8.47 -28.21 -13.32
CA ASP A 375 8.45 -29.56 -13.86
C ASP A 375 8.19 -29.53 -15.37
N ASN A 376 8.76 -30.51 -16.09
CA ASN A 376 8.57 -30.68 -17.54
C ASN A 376 8.93 -29.45 -18.40
N ALA A 377 9.80 -28.55 -17.92
CA ALA A 377 10.22 -27.35 -18.66
C ALA A 377 10.81 -27.66 -20.05
N GLY A 378 11.44 -28.83 -20.24
CA GLY A 378 11.94 -29.27 -21.56
C GLY A 378 10.82 -29.52 -22.59
N ALA A 379 9.65 -30.00 -22.16
CA ALA A 379 8.51 -30.15 -23.06
C ALA A 379 7.94 -28.79 -23.46
N LEU A 380 7.87 -27.85 -22.52
CA LEU A 380 7.46 -26.47 -22.79
C LEU A 380 8.47 -25.75 -23.69
N SER A 381 9.78 -25.94 -23.44
CA SER A 381 10.84 -25.38 -24.26
C SER A 381 10.78 -25.89 -25.71
N ALA A 382 10.48 -27.17 -25.90
CA ALA A 382 10.29 -27.75 -27.24
C ALA A 382 9.08 -27.15 -27.96
N GLU A 383 7.97 -26.94 -27.26
CA GLU A 383 6.76 -26.33 -27.81
C GLU A 383 6.98 -24.86 -28.20
N LYS A 384 7.68 -24.10 -27.35
CA LYS A 384 7.94 -22.67 -27.56
C LYS A 384 9.06 -22.38 -28.56
N GLY A 385 9.96 -23.35 -28.77
CA GLY A 385 11.15 -23.12 -29.58
C GLY A 385 12.18 -22.18 -28.93
N GLU A 386 12.08 -21.99 -27.61
CA GLU A 386 13.03 -21.25 -26.76
C GLU A 386 13.30 -22.00 -25.46
N THR A 387 14.39 -21.70 -24.75
CA THR A 387 14.75 -22.40 -23.51
C THR A 387 13.98 -21.82 -22.32
N ILE A 388 13.06 -22.60 -21.76
CA ILE A 388 12.45 -22.33 -20.46
C ILE A 388 13.22 -23.10 -19.39
N GLY A 389 13.74 -22.41 -18.38
CA GLY A 389 14.52 -23.04 -17.31
C GLY A 389 13.69 -24.01 -16.46
N ASN A 390 14.30 -25.13 -16.05
CA ASN A 390 13.78 -25.98 -14.97
C ASN A 390 13.78 -25.21 -13.64
N ALA A 391 14.67 -24.23 -13.49
CA ALA A 391 14.76 -23.43 -12.29
C ALA A 391 15.05 -21.97 -12.61
N THR A 392 14.66 -21.10 -11.68
CA THR A 392 14.94 -19.68 -11.67
C THR A 392 15.41 -19.28 -10.28
N PHE A 393 16.31 -18.30 -10.15
CA PHE A 393 16.69 -17.79 -8.83
C PHE A 393 16.99 -16.30 -8.88
N GLY A 394 16.88 -15.65 -7.73
CA GLY A 394 17.47 -14.33 -7.54
C GLY A 394 17.56 -13.95 -6.09
N TRP A 395 18.47 -13.04 -5.77
CA TRP A 395 18.58 -12.48 -4.44
C TRP A 395 19.12 -11.06 -4.51
N TYR A 396 18.80 -10.28 -3.48
CA TYR A 396 19.38 -8.97 -3.31
C TYR A 396 19.62 -8.63 -1.84
N THR A 397 20.52 -7.70 -1.62
CA THR A 397 20.73 -7.04 -0.33
C THR A 397 20.78 -5.55 -0.53
N GLU A 398 20.13 -4.81 0.36
CA GLU A 398 20.05 -3.35 0.35
C GLU A 398 20.37 -2.80 1.74
N ALA A 399 21.12 -1.71 1.77
CA ALA A 399 21.37 -0.94 2.98
C ALA A 399 21.19 0.55 2.71
N ALA A 400 20.56 1.26 3.65
CA ALA A 400 20.40 2.70 3.64
C ALA A 400 20.56 3.28 5.04
N TYR A 401 20.82 4.58 5.13
CA TYR A 401 20.97 5.25 6.41
C TYR A 401 20.43 6.68 6.36
N ASP A 402 19.50 7.02 7.24
CA ASP A 402 18.99 8.39 7.36
C ASP A 402 20.06 9.33 7.92
N VAL A 403 20.58 10.20 7.05
CA VAL A 403 21.59 11.20 7.38
C VAL A 403 20.98 12.54 7.78
N MET A 404 19.67 12.74 7.62
CA MET A 404 19.03 14.03 7.92
C MET A 404 19.23 14.50 9.36
N PRO A 405 19.17 13.63 10.39
CA PRO A 405 19.41 14.04 11.77
C PRO A 405 20.79 14.67 12.02
N TYR A 406 21.78 14.40 11.17
CA TYR A 406 23.13 14.97 11.27
C TYR A 406 23.29 16.27 10.49
N LEU A 407 22.49 16.46 9.44
CA LEU A 407 22.52 17.66 8.60
C LEU A 407 21.62 18.77 9.16
N MET A 408 20.39 18.40 9.56
CA MET A 408 19.37 19.31 10.06
C MET A 408 18.60 18.65 11.22
N PRO A 409 19.13 18.66 12.46
CA PRO A 409 18.55 17.93 13.59
C PRO A 409 17.10 18.29 13.97
N ALA A 410 16.67 19.51 13.65
CA ALA A 410 15.31 19.99 13.91
C ALA A 410 14.33 19.71 12.76
N SER A 411 14.81 19.13 11.66
CA SER A 411 14.00 18.82 10.48
C SER A 411 13.24 17.51 10.69
N ASN A 412 12.00 17.46 10.19
CA ASN A 412 11.21 16.22 10.07
C ASN A 412 11.37 15.57 8.69
N GLN A 413 12.29 16.07 7.87
CA GLN A 413 12.63 15.50 6.58
C GLN A 413 13.44 14.21 6.75
N TYR A 414 13.55 13.46 5.68
CA TYR A 414 14.36 12.25 5.62
C TYR A 414 15.27 12.31 4.40
N LEU A 415 16.52 11.90 4.57
CA LEU A 415 17.47 11.78 3.47
C LEU A 415 18.33 10.54 3.72
N ALA A 416 18.21 9.55 2.85
CA ALA A 416 19.01 8.34 2.94
C ALA A 416 19.75 8.08 1.64
N PRO A 417 21.10 8.11 1.64
CA PRO A 417 21.87 7.33 0.69
C PRO A 417 21.60 5.84 0.89
N PHE A 418 21.56 5.12 -0.23
CA PHE A 418 21.40 3.67 -0.23
C PHE A 418 22.31 3.01 -1.24
N VAL A 419 22.60 1.73 -0.99
CA VAL A 419 23.24 0.83 -1.94
C VAL A 419 22.47 -0.48 -1.99
N ARG A 420 22.39 -1.08 -3.17
CA ARG A 420 21.77 -2.38 -3.42
C ARG A 420 22.64 -3.18 -4.37
N TYR A 421 22.81 -4.46 -4.07
CA TYR A 421 23.31 -5.45 -5.01
C TYR A 421 22.24 -6.48 -5.27
N GLU A 422 22.00 -6.80 -6.54
CA GLU A 422 21.06 -7.81 -6.98
C GLU A 422 21.74 -8.80 -7.92
N ARG A 423 21.36 -10.07 -7.83
CA ARG A 423 21.71 -11.09 -8.82
C ARG A 423 20.52 -11.98 -9.09
N PHE A 424 20.26 -12.27 -10.36
CA PHE A 424 19.19 -13.19 -10.75
C PHE A 424 19.50 -13.91 -12.05
N ASP A 425 18.87 -15.06 -12.23
CA ASP A 425 18.94 -15.88 -13.43
C ASP A 425 17.58 -16.56 -13.65
N THR A 426 16.92 -16.24 -14.77
CA THR A 426 15.62 -16.84 -15.12
C THR A 426 15.74 -18.23 -15.72
N ILE A 427 16.96 -18.68 -16.05
CA ILE A 427 17.28 -20.02 -16.55
C ILE A 427 18.43 -20.62 -15.70
N ALA A 428 18.22 -20.62 -14.39
CA ALA A 428 19.20 -21.11 -13.42
C ALA A 428 19.59 -22.59 -13.60
N ASP A 429 18.66 -23.40 -14.09
CA ASP A 429 18.88 -24.78 -14.50
C ASP A 429 18.21 -25.02 -15.85
N VAL A 430 18.91 -25.70 -16.74
CA VAL A 430 18.51 -25.87 -18.15
C VAL A 430 17.94 -27.28 -18.34
N PRO A 431 16.77 -27.45 -18.98
CA PRO A 431 16.26 -28.77 -19.31
C PRO A 431 17.22 -29.55 -20.22
N THR A 432 17.28 -30.87 -20.02
CA THR A 432 18.16 -31.74 -20.83
C THR A 432 17.85 -31.60 -22.32
N GLY A 433 18.90 -31.38 -23.13
CA GLY A 433 18.78 -31.23 -24.58
C GLY A 433 18.61 -29.78 -25.07
N PHE A 434 18.53 -28.81 -24.15
CA PHE A 434 18.47 -27.38 -24.47
C PHE A 434 19.78 -26.68 -24.14
N SER A 435 19.96 -25.48 -24.69
CA SER A 435 21.12 -24.62 -24.41
C SER A 435 20.72 -23.48 -23.47
N ASP A 436 21.62 -23.12 -22.57
CA ASP A 436 21.49 -21.96 -21.70
C ASP A 436 21.43 -20.65 -22.52
N ASP A 437 20.79 -19.61 -21.97
CA ASP A 437 20.89 -18.23 -22.43
C ASP A 437 21.57 -17.37 -21.33
N PRO A 438 22.90 -17.22 -21.38
CA PRO A 438 23.63 -16.45 -20.39
C PRO A 438 23.26 -14.96 -20.34
N SER A 439 22.47 -14.44 -21.28
CA SER A 439 21.97 -13.06 -21.19
C SER A 439 20.91 -12.88 -20.10
N GLN A 440 20.33 -13.98 -19.60
CA GLN A 440 19.35 -13.98 -18.51
C GLN A 440 19.97 -13.99 -17.11
N ASN A 441 21.26 -14.33 -16.99
CA ASN A 441 22.01 -14.24 -15.74
C ASN A 441 22.58 -12.83 -15.57
N LYS A 442 21.97 -12.04 -14.68
CA LYS A 442 22.26 -10.61 -14.50
C LYS A 442 22.67 -10.28 -13.08
N GLU A 443 23.54 -9.28 -12.99
CA GLU A 443 23.95 -8.65 -11.74
C GLU A 443 23.75 -7.13 -11.85
N ILE A 444 23.26 -6.52 -10.77
CA ILE A 444 22.97 -5.10 -10.70
C ILE A 444 23.63 -4.52 -9.46
N TYR A 445 24.47 -3.51 -9.66
CA TYR A 445 24.97 -2.64 -8.60
C TYR A 445 24.21 -1.32 -8.68
N GLN A 446 23.49 -0.98 -7.62
CA GLN A 446 22.69 0.24 -7.56
C GLN A 446 23.11 1.08 -6.36
N ALA A 447 23.23 2.39 -6.58
CA ALA A 447 23.47 3.36 -5.52
C ALA A 447 22.69 4.63 -5.80
N GLY A 448 22.18 5.27 -4.75
CA GLY A 448 21.37 6.47 -4.93
C GLY A 448 21.02 7.18 -3.64
N LEU A 449 20.11 8.15 -3.76
CA LEU A 449 19.57 8.95 -2.68
C LEU A 449 18.04 8.87 -2.71
N THR A 450 17.43 8.71 -1.55
CA THR A 450 16.00 8.90 -1.32
C THR A 450 15.81 10.08 -0.37
N PHE A 451 15.15 11.12 -0.85
CA PHE A 451 14.83 12.32 -0.08
C PHE A 451 13.32 12.42 0.11
N LYS A 452 12.85 12.59 1.34
CA LYS A 452 11.44 12.83 1.65
C LYS A 452 11.30 14.19 2.32
N PRO A 453 10.89 15.25 1.60
CA PRO A 453 10.67 16.58 2.19
C PRO A 453 9.50 16.58 3.19
N ILE A 454 8.54 15.70 2.97
CA ILE A 454 7.47 15.32 3.90
C ILE A 454 7.22 13.82 3.76
N ARG A 455 6.51 13.20 4.70
CA ARG A 455 6.26 11.75 4.73
C ARG A 455 5.53 11.22 3.49
N ASN A 456 4.81 12.09 2.78
CA ASN A 456 3.95 11.75 1.64
C ASN A 456 4.64 11.88 0.29
N ILE A 457 5.86 12.41 0.24
CA ILE A 457 6.57 12.69 -1.02
C ILE A 457 7.96 12.08 -0.93
N ALA A 458 8.39 11.37 -1.96
CA ALA A 458 9.76 10.93 -2.15
C ALA A 458 10.31 11.50 -3.46
N ILE A 459 11.51 12.06 -3.39
CA ILE A 459 12.33 12.44 -4.54
C ILE A 459 13.53 11.50 -4.53
N LYS A 460 13.79 10.84 -5.65
CA LYS A 460 14.79 9.79 -5.72
C LYS A 460 15.72 10.01 -6.89
N THR A 461 16.99 9.72 -6.69
CA THR A 461 17.94 9.58 -7.78
C THR A 461 18.81 8.36 -7.53
N ASP A 462 19.12 7.62 -8.58
CA ASP A 462 19.98 6.44 -8.48
C ASP A 462 20.70 6.18 -9.79
N TYR A 463 21.83 5.50 -9.67
CA TYR A 463 22.56 4.93 -10.78
C TYR A 463 22.53 3.40 -10.65
N ARG A 464 22.24 2.71 -11.74
CA ARG A 464 22.23 1.26 -11.86
C ARG A 464 23.28 0.85 -12.88
N ASN A 465 24.31 0.16 -12.41
CA ASN A 465 25.20 -0.57 -13.27
C ASN A 465 24.64 -1.98 -13.48
N ILE A 466 24.28 -2.30 -14.72
CA ILE A 466 23.62 -3.54 -15.08
C ILE A 466 24.61 -4.36 -15.90
N SER A 467 24.84 -5.60 -15.49
CA SER A 467 25.69 -6.53 -16.22
C SER A 467 24.95 -7.84 -16.44
N ALA A 468 25.26 -8.49 -17.56
CA ALA A 468 24.77 -9.82 -17.88
C ALA A 468 25.97 -10.72 -18.20
N ARG A 469 25.85 -12.02 -17.94
CA ARG A 469 26.93 -12.98 -18.26
C ARG A 469 27.21 -13.02 -19.78
N GLN A 470 26.21 -12.71 -20.60
CA GLN A 470 26.37 -12.39 -22.02
C GLN A 470 25.55 -11.17 -22.42
N GLY A 471 26.10 -10.37 -23.33
CA GLY A 471 25.49 -9.10 -23.76
C GLY A 471 25.97 -7.92 -22.92
N LYS A 472 25.51 -6.72 -23.30
CA LYS A 472 25.86 -5.46 -22.64
C LYS A 472 24.59 -4.65 -22.42
N PRO A 473 23.79 -4.97 -21.38
CA PRO A 473 22.65 -4.13 -21.04
C PRO A 473 23.13 -2.72 -20.69
N ALA A 474 22.35 -1.72 -21.06
CA ALA A 474 22.70 -0.34 -20.78
C ALA A 474 22.63 -0.04 -19.27
N ASP A 475 23.56 0.77 -18.79
CA ASP A 475 23.49 1.37 -17.46
C ASP A 475 22.44 2.49 -17.42
N GLU A 476 21.92 2.79 -16.24
CA GLU A 476 20.83 3.73 -16.06
C GLU A 476 21.17 4.78 -15.00
N PHE A 477 20.94 6.05 -15.31
CA PHE A 477 20.79 7.11 -14.32
C PHE A 477 19.32 7.52 -14.25
N ASN A 478 18.77 7.48 -13.04
CA ASN A 478 17.35 7.67 -12.81
C ASN A 478 17.12 8.89 -11.90
N LEU A 479 16.05 9.63 -12.21
CA LEU A 479 15.50 10.68 -11.38
C LEU A 479 13.98 10.50 -11.32
N GLY A 480 13.39 10.53 -10.14
CA GLY A 480 11.94 10.40 -10.04
C GLY A 480 11.36 11.02 -8.81
N VAL A 481 10.04 11.15 -8.87
CA VAL A 481 9.19 11.64 -7.78
C VAL A 481 8.07 10.64 -7.56
N GLY A 482 7.83 10.30 -6.30
CA GLY A 482 6.70 9.49 -5.87
C GLY A 482 5.91 10.23 -4.80
N PHE A 483 4.60 10.00 -4.75
CA PHE A 483 3.74 10.56 -3.72
C PHE A 483 2.67 9.57 -3.28
N ILE A 484 2.17 9.73 -2.05
CA ILE A 484 0.97 9.05 -1.52
C ILE A 484 0.01 10.10 -0.94
N PHE A 485 -1.29 9.83 -0.98
CA PHE A 485 -2.32 10.67 -0.34
C PHE A 485 -3.36 9.82 0.39
#